data_AF-A0A2N2SRB3-F1
#
_entry.id   AF-A0A2N2SRB3-F1
#
_cell.length_a   1.000
_cell.length_b   1.000
_cell.length_c   1.000
_cell.angle_alpha   90.00
_cell.angle_beta   90.00
_cell.angle_gamma   90.00
#
_symmetry.space_group_name_H-M   'P 1'
#
loop_
_entity.id
_entity.type
_entity.pdbx_description
1 polymer ?
#
loop_
_entity_poly.entity_id
_entity_poly.type
_entity_poly.pdbx_seq_one_letter_code
_entity_poly.pdbx_strand_id
1 'polypeptide(L)' 'MGVRRGQGYGVAKPKRARCPECGKKGVKQWYVTSRGIFRDCQYCQHTWGELSWAIAIASRIKPQACGESMPHQHRS' A
#
# COMPACT_ATOMS: atom_id res chain seq x y z
N MET A 1 -35.74 -21.44 -3.01
CA MET A 1 -34.32 -21.44 -2.60
C MET A 1 -33.71 -20.08 -2.94
N GLY A 2 -33.52 -19.22 -1.93
CA GLY A 2 -33.12 -17.82 -2.11
C GLY A 2 -31.64 -17.67 -2.45
N VAL A 3 -31.34 -17.00 -3.55
CA VAL A 3 -29.98 -16.65 -3.96
C VAL A 3 -29.39 -15.71 -2.91
N ARG A 4 -28.40 -16.20 -2.15
CA ARG A 4 -27.65 -15.37 -1.19
C ARG A 4 -26.92 -14.28 -1.97
N ARG A 5 -27.33 -13.02 -1.79
CA ARG A 5 -26.66 -11.82 -2.31
C ARG A 5 -25.22 -11.80 -1.78
N GLY A 6 -24.27 -12.30 -2.56
CA GLY A 6 -22.88 -12.48 -2.13
C GLY A 6 -21.97 -13.16 -3.15
N GLN A 7 -22.54 -13.87 -4.13
CA GLN A 7 -21.79 -14.29 -5.33
C GLN A 7 -21.77 -13.15 -6.35
N GLY A 8 -21.06 -12.07 -6.04
CA GLY A 8 -20.45 -11.30 -7.13
C GLY A 8 -19.50 -12.27 -7.84
N TYR A 9 -19.61 -12.36 -9.17
CA TYR A 9 -18.75 -13.14 -10.08
C TYR A 9 -17.42 -13.50 -9.41
N GLY A 10 -17.15 -14.79 -9.20
CA GLY A 10 -16.10 -15.37 -8.35
C GLY A 10 -14.64 -15.02 -8.67
N VAL A 11 -14.38 -13.78 -9.07
CA VAL A 11 -13.07 -13.15 -9.12
C VAL A 11 -12.57 -13.06 -7.69
N ALA A 12 -11.71 -14.02 -7.32
CA ALA A 12 -11.03 -14.01 -6.04
C ALA A 12 -10.42 -12.62 -5.82
N LYS A 13 -10.88 -11.93 -4.78
CA LYS A 13 -10.38 -10.61 -4.41
C LYS A 13 -8.84 -10.71 -4.34
N PRO A 14 -8.08 -9.92 -5.12
CA PRO A 14 -6.63 -10.05 -5.16
C PRO A 14 -6.07 -10.06 -3.74
N LYS A 15 -5.28 -11.10 -3.41
CA LYS A 15 -4.68 -11.24 -2.08
C LYS A 15 -3.88 -9.98 -1.78
N ARG A 16 -4.35 -9.19 -0.82
CA ARG A 16 -3.68 -7.95 -0.42
C ARG A 16 -2.30 -8.25 0.12
N ALA A 17 -1.30 -7.55 -0.37
CA ALA A 17 0.05 -7.67 0.15
C ALA A 17 0.12 -7.17 1.60
N ARG A 18 1.06 -7.72 2.36
CA ARG A 18 1.43 -7.20 3.68
C ARG A 18 2.16 -5.87 3.47
N CYS A 19 1.88 -4.87 4.30
CA CYS A 19 2.61 -3.61 4.33
C CYS A 19 4.02 -3.83 4.91
N PRO A 20 5.10 -3.26 4.32
CA PRO A 20 6.44 -3.32 4.89
C PRO A 20 6.54 -2.49 6.18
N GLU A 21 5.87 -1.33 6.25
CA GLU A 21 5.92 -0.43 7.40
C GLU A 21 5.12 -0.98 8.61
N CYS A 22 3.83 -1.22 8.42
CA CYS A 22 2.93 -1.55 9.54
C CYS A 22 2.68 -3.04 9.72
N GLY A 23 3.22 -3.91 8.85
CA GLY A 23 3.04 -5.36 8.93
C GLY A 23 1.61 -5.88 8.73
N LYS A 24 0.62 -5.00 8.51
CA LYS A 24 -0.79 -5.37 8.29
C LYS A 24 -1.05 -5.77 6.83
N LYS A 25 -1.94 -6.73 6.60
CA LYS A 25 -2.40 -7.13 5.24
C LYS A 25 -3.45 -6.13 4.74
N GLY A 26 -3.00 -5.04 4.16
CA GLY A 26 -3.87 -3.93 3.75
C GLY A 26 -3.35 -3.10 2.59
N VAL A 27 -2.31 -3.57 1.89
CA VAL A 27 -1.80 -2.88 0.70
C VAL A 27 -2.84 -3.00 -0.42
N LYS A 28 -3.24 -1.86 -0.96
CA LYS A 28 -4.19 -1.75 -2.06
C LYS A 28 -3.54 -2.15 -3.38
N GLN A 29 -4.40 -2.27 -4.39
CA GLN A 29 -3.97 -2.56 -5.76
C GLN A 29 -3.25 -1.35 -6.34
N TRP A 30 -2.45 -1.58 -7.37
CA TRP A 30 -1.89 -0.50 -8.16
C TRP A 30 -3.01 0.35 -8.78
N TYR A 31 -2.87 1.67 -8.69
CA TYR A 31 -3.71 2.63 -9.37
C TYR A 31 -2.84 3.59 -10.17
N VAL A 32 -3.35 4.00 -11.32
CA VAL A 32 -2.65 4.90 -12.24
C VAL A 32 -3.04 6.33 -11.91
N THR A 33 -2.05 7.20 -11.87
CA THR A 33 -2.21 8.65 -11.75
C THR A 33 -1.48 9.34 -12.91
N SER A 34 -1.70 10.64 -13.09
CA SER A 34 -0.93 11.45 -14.05
C SER A 34 0.58 11.46 -13.79
N ARG A 35 1.02 11.08 -12.58
CA ARG A 35 2.42 11.02 -12.16
C ARG A 35 3.02 9.61 -12.22
N GLY A 36 2.24 8.61 -12.65
CA GLY A 36 2.67 7.20 -12.69
C GLY A 36 1.78 6.26 -11.88
N ILE A 37 2.28 5.05 -11.64
CA ILE A 37 1.55 3.96 -10.98
C ILE A 37 1.94 3.91 -9.49
N PHE A 38 0.94 3.99 -8.63
CA PHE A 38 1.11 4.03 -7.18
C PHE A 38 0.21 3.00 -6.49
N ARG A 39 0.55 2.67 -5.25
CA ARG A 39 -0.35 1.98 -4.33
C ARG A 39 -0.07 2.35 -2.90
N ASP A 40 -1.10 2.28 -2.08
CA ASP A 40 -1.04 2.70 -0.69
C ASP A 40 -1.48 1.59 0.27
N CYS A 41 -1.11 1.73 1.55
CA CYS A 41 -1.64 0.89 2.61
C CYS A 41 -2.90 1.50 3.21
N GLN A 42 -4.00 0.72 3.28
CA GLN A 42 -5.25 1.16 3.90
C GLN A 42 -5.09 1.57 5.38
N TYR A 43 -4.09 1.05 6.09
CA TYR A 43 -3.94 1.27 7.53
C TYR A 43 -3.00 2.44 7.86
N CYS A 44 -1.77 2.43 7.34
CA CYS A 44 -0.80 3.48 7.61
C CYS A 44 -0.76 4.57 6.54
N GLN A 45 -1.55 4.44 5.47
CA GLN A 45 -1.64 5.40 4.35
C GLN A 45 -0.31 5.69 3.64
N HIS A 46 0.71 4.88 3.91
CA HIS A 46 1.99 4.98 3.23
C HIS A 46 1.82 4.58 1.76
N THR A 47 2.45 5.33 0.86
CA THR A 47 2.27 5.21 -0.60
C THR A 47 3.60 4.85 -1.25
N TRP A 48 3.59 3.91 -2.18
CA TRP A 48 4.75 3.51 -2.96
C TRP A 48 4.46 3.64 -4.46
N GLY A 49 5.47 4.10 -5.20
CA GLY A 49 5.56 3.88 -6.64
C GLY A 49 6.13 2.49 -6.94
N GLU A 50 6.16 2.10 -8.20
CA GLU A 50 6.66 0.78 -8.64
C GLU A 50 8.07 0.46 -8.11
N LEU A 51 9.03 1.37 -8.34
CA LEU A 51 10.42 1.21 -7.92
C LEU A 51 10.55 1.21 -6.38
N SER A 52 9.94 2.17 -5.69
CA SER A 52 10.06 2.26 -4.23
C SER A 52 9.38 1.09 -3.53
N TRP A 53 8.34 0.51 -4.14
CA TRP A 53 7.77 -0.73 -3.65
C TRP A 53 8.72 -1.92 -3.80
N ALA A 54 9.34 -2.08 -4.98
CA ALA A 54 10.30 -3.16 -5.24
C ALA A 54 11.44 -3.15 -4.22
N ILE A 55 11.95 -1.95 -3.91
CA ILE A 55 12.95 -1.75 -2.85
C ILE A 55 12.35 -2.11 -1.48
N ALA A 56 11.16 -1.60 -1.13
CA ALA A 56 10.56 -1.84 0.19
C ALA A 56 10.26 -3.33 0.47
N ILE A 57 9.92 -4.13 -0.55
CA ILE A 57 9.76 -5.58 -0.39
C ILE A 57 11.08 -6.34 -0.35
N ALA A 58 12.10 -5.88 -1.07
CA ALA A 58 13.44 -6.45 -1.02
C ALA A 58 14.10 -6.16 0.34
N SER A 59 13.88 -4.95 0.87
CA SER A 59 14.41 -4.48 2.15
C SER A 59 13.75 -5.09 3.37
N ARG A 60 12.73 -5.96 3.23
CA ARG A 60 12.15 -6.72 4.36
C ARG A 60 13.14 -7.58 5.15
N ILE A 61 14.39 -7.67 4.67
CA ILE A 61 15.50 -8.29 5.40
C ILE A 61 16.01 -7.41 6.56
N LYS A 62 15.73 -6.09 6.58
CA LYS A 62 16.03 -5.23 7.73
C LYS A 62 14.91 -4.21 7.99
N PRO A 63 14.34 -4.14 9.20
CA PRO A 63 13.47 -3.04 9.58
C PRO A 63 14.32 -1.77 9.67
N GLN A 64 14.39 -1.00 8.58
CA GLN A 64 14.85 0.37 8.65
C GLN A 64 13.65 1.27 8.87
N ALA A 65 13.60 1.79 10.08
CA ALA A 65 12.82 2.95 10.45
C ALA A 65 13.15 4.11 9.50
N CYS A 66 12.18 4.50 8.66
CA CYS A 66 12.18 5.78 7.98
C CYS A 66 10.97 6.54 8.59
N GLY A 67 11.11 7.60 9.37
CA GLY A 67 12.14 8.63 9.29
C GLY A 67 11.76 9.68 8.26
N GLU A 68 10.55 10.24 8.31
CA GLU A 68 10.25 11.52 7.64
C GLU A 68 9.06 12.24 8.29
N SER A 69 9.34 12.94 9.40
CA SER A 69 8.57 14.11 9.79
C SER A 69 9.41 15.33 9.40
N MET A 70 9.19 15.84 8.19
CA MET A 70 9.59 17.20 7.83
C MET A 70 8.52 18.18 8.38
N PRO A 71 8.75 18.92 9.49
CA PRO A 71 7.99 20.12 9.71
C PRO A 71 8.46 21.19 8.71
N HIS A 72 7.50 21.66 7.92
CA HIS A 72 7.62 22.80 7.02
C HIS A 72 8.32 23.98 7.72
N GLN A 73 9.39 24.50 7.12
CA GLN A 73 10.06 25.71 7.58
C GLN A 73 9.07 26.89 7.59
N HIS A 74 8.92 27.56 8.74
CA HIS A 74 8.38 28.92 8.78
C HIS A 74 9.54 29.88 8.99
N ARG A 75 9.87 30.57 7.91
CA ARG A 75 10.84 31.66 7.81
C ARG A 75 10.25 32.89 8.52
N SER A 76 11.04 33.55 9.37
CA SER A 76 10.80 34.90 9.87
C SER A 76 11.66 35.90 9.10
#